data_AF-A0A7Y2NU02-F1
#
_entry.id   AF-A0A7Y2NU02-F1
#
_cell.length_a   1.000
_cell.length_b   1.000
_cell.length_c   1.000
_cell.angle_alpha   90.00
_cell.angle_beta   90.00
_cell.angle_gamma   90.00
#
_symmetry.space_group_name_H-M   'P 1'
#
loop_
_entity.id
_entity.type
_entity.pdbx_description
1 polymer ?
#
loop_
_entity_poly.entity_id
_entity_poly.type
_entity_poly.pdbx_seq_one_letter_code
_entity_poly.pdbx_strand_id
1 'polypeptide(L)'
;MALCLACAGVPAFAGPPEVPPPEYQPMQFVDDEGCLFVRADVSGWTVWVQHLDAARQPVCDRVPTSLNLPDRAPEASAVDAV
;
A
#
# COMPACT_ATOMS: atom_id res chain seq x y z
N MET A 1 37.83 -13.37 22.30
CA MET A 1 37.33 -11.99 22.26
C MET A 1 36.56 -11.82 20.97
N ALA A 2 35.24 -11.59 21.10
CA ALA A 2 34.33 -10.89 20.19
C ALA A 2 34.21 -11.42 18.72
N LEU A 3 33.07 -11.45 18.06
CA LEU A 3 31.78 -10.81 18.26
C LEU A 3 30.79 -11.66 17.41
N CYS A 4 29.80 -12.32 18.02
CA CYS A 4 28.67 -12.81 17.23
C CYS A 4 27.85 -11.58 16.85
N LEU A 5 27.94 -11.13 15.59
CA LEU A 5 27.06 -10.11 15.03
C LEU A 5 25.62 -10.61 15.19
N ALA A 6 24.88 -9.97 16.09
CA ALA A 6 23.50 -10.31 16.38
C ALA A 6 22.58 -9.91 15.20
N CYS A 7 21.66 -10.83 14.92
CA CYS A 7 20.42 -10.75 14.16
C CYS A 7 20.12 -9.41 13.47
N ALA A 8 20.20 -9.39 12.14
CA ALA A 8 19.53 -8.36 11.35
C ALA A 8 18.03 -8.38 11.72
N GLY A 9 17.56 -7.26 12.30
CA GLY A 9 16.16 -7.07 12.63
C GLY A 9 15.31 -7.34 11.39
N VAL A 10 14.24 -8.10 11.56
CA VAL A 10 13.18 -8.20 10.57
C VAL A 10 12.74 -6.77 10.31
N PRO A 11 12.80 -6.23 9.07
CA PRO A 11 12.15 -4.96 8.81
C PRO A 11 10.71 -5.18 9.26
N ALA A 12 10.27 -4.39 10.24
CA ALA A 12 8.86 -4.36 10.60
C ALA A 12 8.10 -4.19 9.29
N PHE A 13 7.02 -4.96 9.10
CA PHE A 13 6.09 -4.77 7.99
C PHE A 13 5.52 -3.36 8.16
N ALA A 14 6.27 -2.36 7.69
CA ALA A 14 5.90 -0.97 7.79
C ALA A 14 4.86 -0.80 6.70
N GLY A 15 3.61 -0.60 7.13
CA GLY A 15 2.62 0.00 6.24
C GLY A 15 3.14 1.33 5.72
N PRO A 16 2.48 1.92 4.72
CA PRO A 16 2.88 3.22 4.22
C PRO A 16 2.88 4.24 5.38
N PRO A 17 3.80 5.21 5.37
CA PRO A 17 3.86 6.27 6.39
C PRO A 17 2.53 7.05 6.45
N GLU A 18 1.86 7.19 5.31
CA GLU A 18 0.51 7.73 5.18
C GLU A 18 -0.43 6.64 4.63
N VAL A 19 -1.45 6.25 5.40
CA VAL A 19 -2.43 5.28 4.94
C VAL A 19 -3.51 5.97 4.11
N PRO A 20 -3.90 5.43 2.95
CA PRO A 20 -5.04 5.94 2.20
C PRO A 20 -6.31 5.94 3.05
N PRO A 21 -7.17 6.95 2.90
CA PRO A 21 -8.43 6.99 3.63
C PRO A 21 -9.37 5.86 3.16
N PRO A 22 -10.39 5.49 3.96
CA PRO A 22 -11.25 4.35 3.65
C PRO A 22 -11.98 4.43 2.30
N GLU A 23 -12.27 5.63 1.82
CA GLU A 23 -12.89 5.89 0.52
C GLU A 23 -11.92 5.76 -0.67
N TYR A 24 -10.63 5.50 -0.41
CA TYR A 24 -9.65 5.23 -1.46
C TYR A 24 -9.94 3.88 -2.12
N GLN A 25 -10.57 3.95 -3.29
CA GLN A 25 -11.02 2.79 -4.05
C GLN A 25 -9.92 1.99 -4.79
N PRO A 26 -8.83 2.59 -5.31
CA PRO A 26 -7.81 1.82 -6.02
C PRO A 26 -7.13 0.75 -5.15
N MET A 27 -6.67 -0.33 -5.78
CA MET A 27 -5.97 -1.44 -5.07
C MET A 27 -4.50 -1.16 -4.79
N GLN A 28 -3.93 -0.13 -5.42
CA GLN A 28 -2.53 0.24 -5.31
C GLN A 28 -2.44 1.67 -4.81
N PHE A 29 -1.49 1.96 -3.93
CA PHE A 29 -1.21 3.28 -3.42
C PHE A 29 0.29 3.54 -3.49
N VAL A 30 0.67 4.75 -3.82
CA VAL A 30 2.07 5.19 -3.80
C VAL A 30 2.17 6.32 -2.79
N ASP A 31 3.03 6.15 -1.79
CA ASP A 31 3.30 7.17 -0.76
C ASP A 31 4.10 8.35 -1.32
N ASP A 32 4.40 9.33 -0.48
CA ASP A 32 5.19 10.50 -0.86
C ASP A 32 6.66 10.18 -1.14
N GLU A 33 7.18 9.08 -0.60
CA GLU A 33 8.51 8.55 -0.87
C GLU A 33 8.58 7.80 -2.22
N GLY A 34 7.44 7.58 -2.89
CA GLY A 34 7.35 6.94 -4.19
C GLY A 34 7.31 5.41 -4.15
N CYS A 35 7.07 4.82 -2.97
CA CYS A 35 7.00 3.39 -2.74
C CYS A 35 5.58 2.85 -2.91
N LEU A 36 5.47 1.69 -3.59
CA LEU A 36 4.21 1.06 -3.95
C LEU A 36 3.69 0.13 -2.85
N PHE A 37 2.42 0.31 -2.50
CA PHE A 37 1.67 -0.52 -1.58
C PHE A 37 0.44 -1.10 -2.27
N VAL A 38 0.05 -2.30 -1.86
CA VAL A 38 -1.13 -3.01 -2.36
C VAL A 38 -2.11 -3.22 -1.22
N ARG A 39 -3.39 -2.98 -1.50
CA ARG A 39 -4.49 -3.22 -0.57
C ARG A 39 -4.72 -4.72 -0.39
N ALA A 40 -4.83 -5.16 0.85
CA ALA A 40 -5.29 -6.50 1.21
C ALA A 40 -6.35 -6.41 2.30
N ASP A 41 -7.31 -7.33 2.27
CA ASP A 41 -8.33 -7.44 3.30
C ASP A 41 -8.04 -8.66 4.16
N VAL A 42 -7.82 -8.42 5.45
CA VAL A 42 -7.50 -9.47 6.44
C VAL A 42 -8.55 -9.42 7.53
N SER A 43 -9.39 -10.45 7.61
CA SER A 43 -10.43 -10.57 8.63
C SER A 43 -11.38 -9.36 8.71
N GLY A 44 -11.72 -8.76 7.56
CA GLY A 44 -12.58 -7.59 7.48
C GLY A 44 -11.88 -6.25 7.72
N TRP A 45 -10.56 -6.25 7.90
CA TRP A 45 -9.73 -5.06 8.03
C TRP A 45 -8.92 -4.83 6.77
N THR A 46 -8.98 -3.62 6.25
CA THR A 46 -8.10 -3.21 5.15
C THR A 46 -6.70 -2.92 5.68
N VAL A 47 -5.71 -3.59 5.11
CA VAL A 47 -4.28 -3.38 5.36
C VAL A 47 -3.56 -3.05 4.05
N TRP A 48 -2.53 -2.22 4.15
CA TRP A 48 -1.68 -1.87 3.02
C TRP A 48 -0.34 -2.56 3.18
N VAL A 49 -0.03 -3.47 2.25
CA VAL A 49 1.21 -4.25 2.27
C VAL A 49 2.21 -3.67 1.28
N GLN A 50 3.47 -3.56 1.69
CA GLN A 50 4.52 -3.08 0.80
C GLN A 50 4.73 -4.05 -0.36
N HIS A 51 4.71 -3.54 -1.59
CA HIS A 51 5.01 -4.33 -2.77
C HIS A 51 6.53 -4.53 -2.87
N LEU A 52 6.94 -5.79 -2.98
CA LEU A 52 8.34 -6.17 -3.15
C LEU A 52 8.57 -6.76 -4.53
N ASP A 53 9.75 -6.52 -5.10
CA ASP A 53 10.19 -7.16 -6.33
C ASP A 53 10.61 -8.63 -6.10
N ALA A 54 11.08 -9.29 -7.16
CA ALA A 54 11.57 -10.68 -7.08
C ALA A 54 12.80 -10.85 -6.18
N ALA A 55 13.58 -9.78 -5.95
CA ALA A 55 14.72 -9.73 -5.04
C ALA A 55 14.31 -9.33 -3.61
N ARG A 56 13.00 -9.23 -3.32
CA ARG A 56 12.42 -8.82 -2.05
C ARG A 56 12.80 -7.39 -1.64
N GLN A 57 13.00 -6.50 -2.61
CA GLN A 57 13.24 -5.08 -2.37
C GLN A 57 11.94 -4.28 -2.56
N PRO A 58 11.71 -3.20 -1.78
CA PRO A 58 10.57 -2.30 -2.00
C PRO A 58 10.54 -1.78 -3.43
N VAL A 59 9.37 -1.84 -4.06
CA VAL A 59 9.16 -1.26 -5.38
C VAL A 59 8.88 0.23 -5.22
N CYS A 60 9.90 1.07 -5.42
CA CYS A 60 9.80 2.51 -5.32
C CYS A 60 10.03 3.21 -6.69
N ASP A 61 10.37 4.50 -6.67
CA ASP A 61 10.51 5.37 -7.86
C ASP A 61 9.21 5.51 -8.67
N ARG A 62 8.05 5.42 -7.99
CA ARG A 62 6.74 5.63 -8.59
C ARG A 62 6.27 7.06 -8.36
N VAL A 63 5.40 7.55 -9.23
CA VAL A 63 4.75 8.85 -9.04
C VAL A 63 3.84 8.76 -7.81
N PRO A 64 4.02 9.63 -6.79
CA PRO A 64 3.17 9.64 -5.61
C PRO A 64 1.69 9.79 -5.95
N THR A 65 0.84 9.10 -5.18
CA THR A 65 -0.60 9.22 -5.37
C THR A 65 -1.07 10.55 -4.80
N SER A 66 -1.68 11.39 -5.65
CA SER A 66 -2.36 12.58 -5.16
C SER A 66 -3.68 12.17 -4.50
N LEU A 67 -3.74 12.23 -3.17
CA LEU A 67 -4.96 12.04 -2.38
C LEU A 67 -5.81 13.32 -2.40
N ASN A 68 -6.12 13.82 -3.60
CA ASN A 68 -7.14 14.85 -3.77
C ASN A 68 -8.47 14.17 -4.05
N LEU A 69 -9.16 13.74 -2.99
CA LEU A 69 -10.42 13.00 -3.11
C LEU A 69 -11.57 14.02 -3.26
N PRO A 70 -12.26 14.06 -4.41
CA PRO A 70 -13.52 14.79 -4.50
C PRO A 70 -14.60 14.09 -3.67
N ASP A 71 -15.40 14.87 -2.92
CA ASP A 71 -16.67 14.40 -2.32
C ASP A 71 -17.48 13.67 -3.41
N ARG A 72 -17.89 12.42 -3.13
CA ARG A 72 -18.31 11.39 -4.11
C ARG A 72 -19.07 11.88 -5.34
N ALA A 73 -18.68 11.38 -6.51
CA ALA A 73 -19.66 10.97 -7.52
C ALA A 73 -20.21 9.58 -7.12
N PRO A 74 -21.54 9.35 -7.10
CA PRO A 74 -22.10 8.06 -6.77
C PRO A 74 -21.64 7.01 -7.78
N GLU A 75 -21.39 5.81 -7.26
CA GLU A 75 -21.14 4.58 -8.01
C GLU A 75 -21.99 4.57 -9.29
N ALA A 76 -21.32 4.58 -10.45
CA ALA A 76 -21.95 4.23 -11.71
C ALA A 76 -22.26 2.72 -11.67
N SER A 77 -23.31 2.41 -10.92
CA SER A 77 -24.19 1.29 -11.09
C SER A 77 -24.70 1.31 -12.53
N ALA A 78 -24.37 0.25 -13.30
CA ALA A 78 -25.21 -0.41 -14.30
C ALA A 78 -24.37 -1.08 -15.41
N VAL A 79 -23.99 -2.34 -15.20
CA VAL A 79 -24.05 -3.34 -16.30
C VAL A 79 -24.81 -4.53 -15.73
N ASP A 80 -26.12 -4.34 -15.65
CA ASP A 80 -27.12 -5.40 -15.60
C ASP A 80 -28.17 -5.05 -16.67
N ALA A 81 -28.67 -6.06 -17.36
CA ALA A 81 -29.66 -6.05 -18.46
C ALA A 81 -29.15 -5.90 -19.93
N VAL A 82 -28.69 -7.02 -20.50
CA VAL A 82 -29.17 -7.55 -21.81
C VAL A 82 -29.04 -9.06 -21.87
#